data_AF-A0A7X2NNB4-F1
#
_entry.id   AF-A0A7X2NNB4-F1
#
_cell.length_a   1.000
_cell.length_b   1.000
_cell.length_c   1.000
_cell.angle_alpha   90.00
_cell.angle_beta   90.00
_cell.angle_gamma   90.00
#
_symmetry.space_group_name_H-M   'P 1'
#
loop_
_entity.id
_entity.type
_entity.pdbx_description
1 polymer ?
#
loop_
_entity_poly.entity_id
_entity_poly.type
_entity_poly.pdbx_seq_one_letter_code
_entity_poly.pdbx_strand_id
1 'polypeptide(L)'
;MFHKINKSKKFTPGIICVLHTFGRFLQWNPHIHCLVSEGGVSDDGFWRKTDFFSYTYLRNAFCTALLNMMETKLGPSFKAMKGYIYKHCKNGFYIWGKPNLCDPKTITKYIGRYLGRLVTATSRIDAYDGEYVTYHYNRHEDNKLYQAVSKEAHKIFLDFNRWRTAILSVFGYDPLKCPHCGKAMLLFELYYNHKPISLQELYERSKAKHL
;
A
#
# COMPACT_ATOMS: atom_id res chain seq x y z
N MET A 1 4.48 -8.64 16.60
CA MET A 1 3.53 -9.72 16.25
C MET A 1 4.15 -11.09 16.46
N PHE A 2 5.25 -11.42 15.77
CA PHE A 2 5.87 -12.75 15.84
C PHE A 2 6.59 -13.10 17.15
N HIS A 3 7.07 -12.10 17.90
CA HIS A 3 7.72 -12.29 19.22
C HIS A 3 6.80 -12.90 20.28
N LYS A 4 5.46 -12.82 20.12
CA LYS A 4 4.52 -13.47 21.08
C LYS A 4 4.31 -14.95 20.77
N ILE A 5 4.56 -15.38 19.53
CA ILE A 5 4.37 -16.77 19.06
C ILE A 5 5.59 -17.62 19.43
N ASN A 6 6.77 -17.01 19.54
CA ASN A 6 7.97 -17.64 20.06
C ASN A 6 8.81 -16.63 20.85
N LYS A 7 9.13 -16.96 22.10
CA LYS A 7 10.00 -16.13 22.95
C LYS A 7 11.50 -16.43 22.74
N SER A 8 11.85 -17.58 22.17
CA SER A 8 13.24 -18.00 22.00
C SER A 8 13.88 -17.59 20.68
N LYS A 9 13.07 -17.32 19.64
CA LYS A 9 13.56 -16.93 18.31
C LYS A 9 12.83 -15.72 17.76
N LYS A 10 13.57 -14.84 17.08
CA LYS A 10 13.01 -13.70 16.35
C LYS A 10 12.60 -14.17 14.97
N PHE A 11 11.36 -13.90 14.56
CA PHE A 11 10.91 -14.15 13.18
C PHE A 11 10.63 -12.84 12.47
N THR A 12 11.13 -12.74 11.24
CA THR A 12 11.01 -11.58 10.37
C THR A 12 10.01 -11.87 9.25
N PRO A 13 8.87 -11.18 9.17
CA PRO A 13 7.94 -11.29 8.05
C PRO A 13 8.46 -10.54 6.82
N GLY A 14 8.01 -10.97 5.64
CA GLY A 14 8.04 -10.15 4.44
C GLY A 14 6.88 -9.15 4.43
N ILE A 15 7.17 -7.88 4.13
CA ILE A 15 6.17 -6.82 4.07
C ILE A 15 6.42 -5.95 2.83
N ILE A 16 5.36 -5.69 2.07
CA ILE A 16 5.33 -4.68 1.00
C ILE A 16 4.23 -3.68 1.33
N CYS A 17 4.59 -2.41 1.49
CA CYS A 17 3.66 -1.33 1.79
C CYS A 17 3.67 -0.28 0.68
N VAL A 18 2.48 0.18 0.28
CA VAL A 18 2.31 1.29 -0.67
C VAL A 18 1.36 2.32 -0.05
N LEU A 19 1.80 3.57 0.04
CA LEU A 19 0.99 4.69 0.50
C LEU A 19 0.14 5.24 -0.65
N HIS A 20 -1.14 5.42 -0.38
CA HIS A 20 -2.08 6.10 -1.25
C HIS A 20 -2.70 7.27 -0.47
N THR A 21 -2.84 8.42 -1.10
CA THR A 21 -3.39 9.63 -0.46
C THR A 21 -4.87 9.84 -0.76
N PHE A 22 -5.38 9.23 -1.83
CA PHE A 22 -6.72 9.44 -2.34
C PHE A 22 -7.51 8.14 -2.47
N GLY A 23 -8.82 8.21 -2.22
CA GLY A 23 -9.76 7.12 -2.43
C GLY A 23 -10.12 6.92 -3.91
N ARG A 24 -10.97 5.92 -4.20
CA ARG A 24 -11.43 5.64 -5.58
C ARG A 24 -12.14 6.82 -6.25
N PHE A 25 -12.78 7.66 -5.45
CA PHE A 25 -13.46 8.89 -5.89
C PHE A 25 -12.53 10.12 -5.89
N LEU A 26 -11.21 9.94 -5.73
CA LEU A 26 -10.21 11.02 -5.63
C LEU A 26 -10.38 11.96 -4.42
N GLN A 27 -11.27 11.62 -3.48
CA GLN A 27 -11.36 12.29 -2.18
C GLN A 27 -10.11 12.02 -1.31
N TRP A 28 -9.74 12.99 -0.47
CA TRP A 28 -8.68 12.82 0.53
C TRP A 28 -9.00 11.62 1.44
N ASN A 29 -8.19 10.58 1.35
CA ASN A 29 -8.35 9.35 2.11
C ASN A 29 -6.99 8.63 2.18
N PRO A 30 -6.04 9.12 2.99
CA PRO A 30 -4.72 8.52 3.08
C PRO A 30 -4.79 7.12 3.70
N HIS A 31 -4.31 6.11 2.97
CA HIS A 31 -4.32 4.71 3.37
C HIS A 31 -3.10 3.96 2.84
N ILE A 32 -2.75 2.86 3.50
CA ILE A 32 -1.62 2.01 3.12
C ILE A 32 -2.15 0.67 2.64
N HIS A 33 -1.82 0.30 1.41
CA HIS A 33 -1.96 -1.08 0.96
C HIS A 33 -0.76 -1.87 1.45
N CYS A 34 -1.01 -2.92 2.22
CA CYS A 34 0.03 -3.74 2.82
C CYS A 34 -0.16 -5.20 2.42
N LEU A 35 0.90 -5.81 1.89
CA LEU A 35 1.02 -7.26 1.76
C LEU A 35 1.98 -7.73 2.85
N VAL A 36 1.50 -8.66 3.66
CA VAL A 36 2.28 -9.26 4.75
C VAL A 36 2.31 -10.75 4.50
N SER A 37 3.49 -11.35 4.65
CA SER A 37 3.61 -12.80 4.58
C SER A 37 2.91 -13.47 5.77
N GLU A 38 2.24 -14.60 5.52
CA GLU A 38 1.58 -15.41 6.55
C GLU A 38 2.59 -16.23 7.38
N GLY A 39 3.62 -15.56 7.87
CA GLY A 39 4.76 -16.17 8.52
C GLY A 39 5.99 -15.28 8.48
N GLY A 40 7.10 -15.80 9.02
CA GLY A 40 8.38 -15.14 8.96
C GLY A 40 9.54 -16.12 9.01
N VAL A 41 10.71 -15.64 8.62
CA VAL A 41 11.98 -16.38 8.70
C VAL A 41 12.64 -16.10 10.04
N SER A 42 13.09 -17.13 10.75
CA SER A 42 13.86 -16.96 11.99
C SER A 42 15.28 -16.45 11.75
N ASP A 43 15.95 -16.07 12.83
CA ASP A 43 17.39 -15.75 12.85
C ASP A 43 18.28 -16.90 12.35
N ASP A 44 17.86 -18.16 12.53
CA ASP A 44 18.54 -19.34 12.00
C ASP A 44 17.97 -19.83 10.65
N GLY A 45 17.18 -19.01 9.96
CA GLY A 45 16.74 -19.26 8.58
C GLY A 45 15.50 -20.15 8.44
N PHE A 46 14.87 -20.58 9.52
CA PHE A 46 13.67 -21.42 9.46
C PHE A 46 12.40 -20.59 9.22
N TRP A 47 11.61 -21.02 8.25
CA TRP A 47 10.28 -20.45 8.03
C TRP A 47 9.27 -20.94 9.08
N ARG A 48 8.48 -20.01 9.62
CA ARG A 48 7.34 -20.33 10.47
C ARG A 48 6.09 -19.65 9.99
N LYS A 49 5.07 -20.46 9.67
CA LYS A 49 3.74 -19.99 9.28
C LYS A 49 3.01 -19.33 10.45
N THR A 50 2.15 -18.36 10.15
CA THR A 50 1.20 -17.74 11.08
C THR A 50 -0.16 -17.71 10.40
N ASP A 51 -1.08 -18.51 10.92
CA ASP A 51 -2.42 -18.67 10.33
C ASP A 51 -3.42 -17.62 10.82
N PHE A 52 -3.02 -16.76 11.76
CA PHE A 52 -3.91 -15.76 12.35
C PHE A 52 -3.25 -14.41 12.57
N PHE A 53 -3.92 -13.37 12.06
CA PHE A 53 -3.59 -11.97 12.30
C PHE A 53 -4.78 -11.29 12.98
N SER A 54 -4.59 -10.82 14.21
CA SER A 54 -5.63 -10.00 14.87
C SER A 54 -5.68 -8.62 14.25
N TYR A 55 -6.72 -8.36 13.45
CA TYR A 55 -6.93 -7.04 12.81
C TYR A 55 -7.20 -5.95 13.83
N THR A 56 -7.90 -6.25 14.93
CA THR A 56 -8.09 -5.34 16.05
C THR A 56 -6.75 -4.92 16.67
N TYR A 57 -5.85 -5.88 16.89
CA TYR A 57 -4.52 -5.58 17.41
C TYR A 57 -3.70 -4.74 16.42
N LEU A 58 -3.66 -5.14 15.14
CA LEU A 58 -2.93 -4.40 14.10
C LEU A 58 -3.43 -2.96 14.00
N ARG A 59 -4.75 -2.77 14.06
CA ARG A 59 -5.40 -1.46 13.99
C ARG A 59 -4.98 -0.57 15.15
N ASN A 60 -5.05 -1.11 16.36
CA ASN A 60 -4.64 -0.38 17.56
C ASN A 60 -3.15 -0.06 17.54
N ALA A 61 -2.30 -1.04 17.16
CA ALA A 61 -0.86 -0.84 17.04
C ALA A 61 -0.50 0.22 16.00
N PHE A 62 -1.16 0.21 14.84
CA PHE A 62 -0.99 1.19 13.78
C PHE A 62 -1.41 2.59 14.24
N CYS A 63 -2.59 2.72 14.83
CA CYS A 63 -3.09 3.98 15.41
C CYS A 63 -2.09 4.56 16.42
N THR A 64 -1.62 3.73 17.35
CA THR A 64 -0.65 4.15 18.35
C THR A 64 0.67 4.59 17.74
N ALA A 65 1.23 3.79 16.82
CA ALA A 65 2.49 4.14 16.16
C ALA A 65 2.36 5.45 15.38
N LEU A 66 1.30 5.61 14.60
CA LEU A 66 1.06 6.81 13.80
C LEU A 66 0.92 8.06 14.67
N LEU A 67 0.06 8.03 15.68
CA LEU A 67 -0.17 9.19 16.55
C LEU A 67 1.06 9.55 17.36
N ASN A 68 1.88 8.57 17.79
CA ASN A 68 3.16 8.83 18.44
C ASN A 68 4.13 9.51 17.48
N MET A 69 4.27 9.01 16.24
CA MET A 69 5.13 9.65 15.23
C MET A 69 4.67 11.07 14.90
N MET A 70 3.35 11.30 14.81
CA MET A 70 2.79 12.64 14.60
C MET A 70 3.11 13.57 15.77
N GLU A 71 2.97 13.12 17.02
CA GLU A 71 3.37 13.92 18.19
C GLU A 71 4.86 14.26 18.17
N THR A 72 5.73 13.31 17.81
CA THR A 72 7.16 13.58 17.66
C THR A 72 7.46 14.61 16.57
N LYS A 73 6.71 14.59 15.46
CA LYS A 73 6.95 15.49 14.32
C LYS A 73 6.29 16.86 14.45
N LEU A 74 5.10 16.92 15.03
CA LEU A 74 4.31 18.15 15.20
C LEU A 74 4.56 18.84 16.55
N GLY A 75 5.17 18.12 17.50
CA GLY A 75 5.53 18.61 18.81
C GLY A 75 4.41 18.49 19.86
N PRO A 76 4.66 19.01 21.09
CA PRO A 76 3.78 18.83 22.25
C PRO A 76 2.36 19.38 22.07
N SER A 77 2.17 20.36 21.18
CA SER A 77 0.85 20.94 20.86
C SER A 77 -0.12 19.89 20.30
N PHE A 78 0.38 18.83 19.65
CA PHE A 78 -0.44 17.74 19.13
C PHE A 78 -0.96 16.78 20.22
N LYS A 79 -0.40 16.81 21.44
CA LYS A 79 -0.75 15.87 22.51
C LYS A 79 -2.24 15.91 22.90
N ALA A 80 -2.82 17.12 22.93
CA ALA A 80 -4.25 17.30 23.21
C ALA A 80 -5.12 16.67 22.09
N MET A 81 -4.74 16.91 20.83
CA MET A 81 -5.42 16.32 19.67
C MET A 81 -5.32 14.80 19.64
N LYS A 82 -4.14 14.24 19.94
CA LYS A 82 -3.93 12.80 20.10
C LYS A 82 -4.90 12.20 21.11
N GLY A 83 -5.02 12.82 22.30
CA GLY A 83 -5.98 12.39 23.33
C GLY A 83 -7.43 12.44 22.85
N TYR A 84 -7.80 13.50 22.14
CA TYR A 84 -9.12 13.64 21.52
C TYR A 84 -9.41 12.50 20.51
N ILE A 85 -8.47 12.21 19.61
CA ILE A 85 -8.61 11.14 18.61
C ILE A 85 -8.84 9.79 19.28
N TYR A 86 -8.08 9.45 20.34
CA TYR A 86 -8.30 8.20 21.07
C TYR A 86 -9.69 8.11 21.71
N LYS A 87 -10.20 9.21 22.26
CA LYS A 87 -11.47 9.24 22.98
C LYS A 87 -12.67 9.21 22.03
N HIS A 88 -12.60 9.96 20.94
CA HIS A 88 -13.75 10.23 20.07
C HIS A 88 -13.71 9.47 18.73
N CYS A 89 -12.52 9.13 18.21
CA CYS A 89 -12.37 8.44 16.93
C CYS A 89 -12.19 6.92 17.10
N LYS A 90 -13.00 6.27 17.96
CA LYS A 90 -12.93 4.83 18.24
C LYS A 90 -13.02 3.95 16.99
N ASN A 91 -13.64 4.45 15.92
CA ASN A 91 -13.77 3.79 14.60
C ASN A 91 -13.03 4.51 13.47
N GLY A 92 -12.22 5.54 13.76
CA GLY A 92 -11.58 6.40 12.75
C GLY A 92 -10.43 5.74 11.99
N PHE A 93 -9.73 4.78 12.63
CA PHE A 93 -8.78 3.93 11.94
C PHE A 93 -9.45 2.64 11.49
N TYR A 94 -9.05 2.10 10.35
CA TYR A 94 -9.61 0.87 9.83
C TYR A 94 -8.51 0.01 9.22
N ILE A 95 -8.54 -1.29 9.53
CA ILE A 95 -7.73 -2.28 8.85
C ILE A 95 -8.70 -3.31 8.27
N TRP A 96 -8.58 -3.51 6.97
CA TRP A 96 -9.27 -4.56 6.27
C TRP A 96 -8.25 -5.44 5.60
N GLY A 97 -8.33 -6.72 5.90
CA GLY A 97 -7.58 -7.76 5.22
C GLY A 97 -8.57 -8.68 4.51
N LYS A 98 -8.25 -9.03 3.26
CA LYS A 98 -8.86 -10.18 2.62
C LYS A 98 -8.11 -11.43 3.10
N PRO A 99 -8.80 -12.44 3.64
CA PRO A 99 -8.16 -13.72 3.88
C PRO A 99 -7.71 -14.30 2.54
N ASN A 100 -6.47 -14.78 2.52
CA ASN A 100 -5.81 -15.49 1.44
C ASN A 100 -6.15 -15.03 0.01
N LEU A 101 -5.40 -14.05 -0.50
CA LEU A 101 -5.18 -13.91 -1.94
C LEU A 101 -4.13 -14.96 -2.35
N CYS A 102 -4.44 -16.25 -2.22
CA CYS A 102 -3.48 -17.33 -2.41
C CYS A 102 -3.05 -17.54 -3.87
N ASP A 103 -3.58 -16.80 -4.85
CA ASP A 103 -3.18 -16.96 -6.25
C ASP A 103 -2.02 -16.02 -6.61
N PRO A 104 -0.86 -16.54 -7.05
CA PRO A 104 0.28 -15.73 -7.49
C PRO A 104 -0.09 -14.71 -8.56
N LYS A 105 -0.95 -15.11 -9.51
CA LYS A 105 -1.36 -14.22 -10.59
C LYS A 105 -2.15 -13.03 -10.03
N THR A 106 -2.99 -13.27 -9.04
CA THR A 106 -3.75 -12.24 -8.34
C THR A 106 -2.85 -11.34 -7.51
N ILE A 107 -1.88 -11.88 -6.75
CA ILE A 107 -0.91 -11.10 -5.97
C ILE A 107 -0.03 -10.26 -6.89
N THR A 108 0.57 -10.84 -7.93
CA THR A 108 1.41 -10.11 -8.88
C THR A 108 0.62 -9.02 -9.60
N LYS A 109 -0.60 -9.31 -10.04
CA LYS A 109 -1.48 -8.31 -10.66
C LYS A 109 -1.93 -7.25 -9.65
N TYR A 110 -2.04 -7.59 -8.37
CA TYR A 110 -2.32 -6.64 -7.28
C TYR A 110 -1.11 -5.73 -7.10
N ILE A 111 0.07 -6.28 -6.78
CA ILE A 111 1.35 -5.54 -6.62
C ILE A 111 1.63 -4.66 -7.83
N GLY A 112 1.61 -5.21 -9.04
CA GLY A 112 1.88 -4.47 -10.27
C GLY A 112 0.89 -3.34 -10.52
N ARG A 113 -0.38 -3.49 -10.11
CA ARG A 113 -1.36 -2.40 -10.16
C ARG A 113 -1.00 -1.27 -9.20
N TYR A 114 -0.56 -1.56 -7.98
CA TYR A 114 -0.24 -0.51 -6.99
C TYR A 114 1.12 0.15 -7.23
N LEU A 115 2.12 -0.61 -7.69
CA LEU A 115 3.41 -0.06 -8.08
C LEU A 115 3.32 0.78 -9.36
N GLY A 116 2.47 0.37 -10.31
CA GLY A 116 2.31 1.07 -11.60
C GLY A 116 1.18 2.09 -11.67
N ARG A 117 0.22 2.09 -10.72
CA ARG A 117 -0.99 2.95 -10.75
C ARG A 117 -1.33 3.43 -9.33
N LEU A 118 -0.87 4.64 -9.00
CA LEU A 118 -0.90 5.15 -7.62
C LEU A 118 -2.21 5.80 -7.21
N VAL A 119 -3.01 6.29 -8.15
CA VAL A 119 -4.20 7.07 -7.81
C VAL A 119 -5.45 6.42 -8.39
N THR A 120 -5.48 6.21 -9.69
CA THR A 120 -6.55 5.49 -10.37
C THR A 120 -6.04 4.87 -11.67
N ALA A 121 -6.76 3.89 -12.22
CA ALA A 121 -6.38 3.31 -13.50
C ALA A 121 -6.72 4.29 -14.62
N THR A 122 -5.81 4.51 -15.58
CA THR A 122 -6.07 5.39 -16.75
C THR A 122 -7.31 4.97 -17.53
N SER A 123 -7.63 3.67 -17.55
CA SER A 123 -8.85 3.13 -18.15
C SER A 123 -10.15 3.63 -17.50
N ARG A 124 -10.06 4.29 -16.35
CA ARG A 124 -11.20 4.90 -15.67
C ARG A 124 -11.47 6.33 -16.11
N ILE A 125 -10.57 6.94 -16.88
CA ILE A 125 -10.75 8.29 -17.42
C ILE A 125 -11.60 8.16 -18.68
N ASP A 126 -12.75 8.83 -18.68
CA ASP A 126 -13.69 8.86 -19.80
C ASP A 126 -13.35 10.03 -20.75
N ALA A 127 -12.98 11.19 -20.19
CA ALA A 127 -12.65 12.39 -20.95
C ALA A 127 -11.72 13.33 -20.16
N TYR A 128 -11.00 14.18 -20.88
CA TYR A 128 -10.17 15.24 -20.33
C TYR A 128 -10.15 16.43 -21.29
N ASP A 129 -10.59 17.59 -20.83
CA ASP A 129 -10.71 18.82 -21.65
C ASP A 129 -9.61 19.85 -21.37
N GLY A 130 -8.61 19.50 -20.54
CA GLY A 130 -7.54 20.39 -20.12
C GLY A 130 -7.75 21.04 -18.75
N GLU A 131 -8.97 21.07 -18.24
CA GLU A 131 -9.33 21.68 -16.95
C GLU A 131 -10.08 20.70 -16.03
N TYR A 132 -10.89 19.82 -16.61
CA TYR A 132 -11.72 18.84 -15.94
C TYR A 132 -11.39 17.43 -16.42
N VAL A 133 -11.39 16.49 -15.48
CA VAL A 133 -11.28 15.05 -15.77
C VAL A 133 -12.62 14.39 -15.49
N THR A 134 -13.21 13.76 -16.50
CA THR A 134 -14.34 12.86 -16.36
C THR A 134 -13.83 11.44 -16.16
N TYR A 135 -14.30 10.75 -15.14
CA TYR A 135 -13.89 9.38 -14.85
C TYR A 135 -15.01 8.56 -14.23
N HIS A 136 -14.93 7.25 -14.39
CA HIS A 136 -15.84 6.30 -13.77
C HIS A 136 -15.17 5.49 -12.66
N TYR A 137 -15.95 5.11 -11.65
CA TYR A 137 -15.47 4.26 -10.56
C TYR A 137 -16.59 3.37 -10.01
N ASN A 138 -16.20 2.22 -9.49
CA ASN A 138 -17.09 1.37 -8.71
C ASN A 138 -17.06 1.82 -7.25
N ARG A 139 -18.22 2.29 -6.76
CA ARG A 139 -18.43 2.68 -5.37
C ARG A 139 -18.16 1.47 -4.45
N HIS A 140 -17.54 1.69 -3.29
CA HIS A 140 -17.08 0.58 -2.46
C HIS A 140 -18.24 -0.18 -1.79
N GLU A 141 -19.29 0.55 -1.44
CA GLU A 141 -20.43 0.11 -0.65
C GLU A 141 -21.31 -0.90 -1.40
N ASP A 142 -21.51 -0.69 -2.71
CA ASP A 142 -22.42 -1.49 -3.53
C ASP A 142 -21.82 -1.94 -4.87
N ASN A 143 -20.56 -1.60 -5.13
CA ASN A 143 -19.83 -1.91 -6.36
C ASN A 143 -20.50 -1.39 -7.65
N LYS A 144 -21.48 -0.49 -7.55
CA LYS A 144 -22.15 0.13 -8.70
C LYS A 144 -21.22 1.11 -9.39
N LEU A 145 -21.35 1.19 -10.72
CA LEU A 145 -20.58 2.10 -11.56
C LEU A 145 -21.17 3.51 -11.46
N TYR A 146 -20.31 4.48 -11.16
CA TYR A 146 -20.66 5.90 -11.12
C TYR A 146 -19.66 6.68 -11.98
N GLN A 147 -20.12 7.80 -12.53
CA GLN A 147 -19.29 8.77 -13.22
C GLN A 147 -19.11 10.02 -12.37
N ALA A 148 -17.94 10.63 -12.45
CA ALA A 148 -17.53 11.81 -11.71
C ALA A 148 -16.78 12.77 -12.63
N VAL A 149 -16.90 14.07 -12.34
CA VAL A 149 -16.13 15.13 -12.98
C VAL A 149 -15.42 15.91 -11.89
N SER A 150 -14.09 16.06 -11.99
CA SER A 150 -13.31 16.80 -10.99
C SER A 150 -12.28 17.69 -11.65
N LYS A 151 -12.18 18.92 -11.12
CA LYS A 151 -11.15 19.91 -11.45
C LYS A 151 -9.86 19.66 -10.65
N GLU A 152 -9.96 19.06 -9.46
CA GLU A 152 -8.85 18.73 -8.59
C GLU A 152 -8.08 17.51 -9.11
N ALA A 153 -8.78 16.58 -9.74
CA ALA A 153 -8.22 15.41 -10.42
C ALA A 153 -7.15 15.81 -11.45
N HIS A 154 -7.35 16.91 -12.18
CA HIS A 154 -6.39 17.44 -13.15
C HIS A 154 -4.98 17.58 -12.56
N LYS A 155 -4.85 18.20 -11.37
CA LYS A 155 -3.54 18.37 -10.71
C LYS A 155 -2.92 17.03 -10.33
N ILE A 156 -3.74 16.09 -9.85
CA ILE A 156 -3.30 14.75 -9.43
C ILE A 156 -2.81 13.91 -10.63
N PHE A 157 -3.46 14.03 -11.79
CA PHE A 157 -3.04 13.36 -13.03
C PHE A 157 -1.81 14.00 -13.67
N LEU A 158 -1.58 15.30 -13.49
CA LEU A 158 -0.34 15.96 -13.93
C LEU A 158 0.86 15.59 -13.03
N ASP A 159 0.66 15.49 -11.71
CA ASP A 159 1.70 15.04 -10.75
C ASP A 159 2.06 13.55 -10.90
N PHE A 160 1.16 12.75 -11.49
CA PHE A 160 1.32 11.31 -11.74
C PHE A 160 2.60 10.93 -12.51
N ASN A 161 3.10 11.82 -13.39
CA ASN A 161 4.31 11.58 -14.16
C ASN A 161 5.61 11.62 -13.34
N ARG A 162 5.54 11.82 -12.00
CA ARG A 162 6.70 12.03 -11.14
C ARG A 162 6.69 11.18 -9.86
N TRP A 163 6.17 9.95 -9.89
CA TRP A 163 6.14 9.03 -8.72
C TRP A 163 7.45 8.95 -7.92
N ARG A 164 8.58 8.79 -8.62
CA ARG A 164 9.91 8.75 -7.99
C ARG A 164 10.22 10.05 -7.26
N THR A 165 9.85 11.18 -7.84
CA THR A 165 10.01 12.52 -7.25
C THR A 165 9.10 12.71 -6.04
N ALA A 166 7.87 12.16 -6.07
CA ALA A 166 6.93 12.23 -4.96
C ALA A 166 7.37 11.39 -3.75
N ILE A 167 7.91 10.19 -3.97
CA ILE A 167 8.50 9.40 -2.87
C ILE A 167 9.75 10.11 -2.32
N LEU A 168 10.62 10.60 -3.21
CA LEU A 168 11.83 11.32 -2.84
C LEU A 168 11.52 12.60 -2.03
N SER A 169 10.49 13.35 -2.40
CA SER A 169 10.12 14.59 -1.70
C SER A 169 9.51 14.36 -0.33
N VAL A 170 8.70 13.30 -0.17
CA VAL A 170 8.00 12.99 1.09
C VAL A 170 8.92 12.28 2.08
N PHE A 171 9.70 11.31 1.62
CA PHE A 171 10.48 10.44 2.49
C PHE A 171 11.98 10.75 2.49
N GLY A 172 12.44 11.65 1.62
CA GLY A 172 13.85 12.04 1.54
C GLY A 172 14.77 10.97 0.95
N TYR A 173 14.24 9.90 0.37
CA TYR A 173 15.03 8.86 -0.28
C TYR A 173 14.39 8.38 -1.60
N ASP A 174 15.25 7.96 -2.53
CA ASP A 174 14.84 7.43 -3.83
C ASP A 174 14.41 5.96 -3.67
N PRO A 175 13.15 5.59 -3.96
CA PRO A 175 12.66 4.22 -3.74
C PRO A 175 13.33 3.17 -4.61
N LEU A 176 14.02 3.60 -5.68
CA LEU A 176 14.76 2.73 -6.56
C LEU A 176 16.24 2.63 -6.16
N LYS A 177 16.65 3.23 -5.04
CA LYS A 177 18.01 3.13 -4.52
C LYS A 177 18.01 2.58 -3.11
N CYS A 178 18.96 1.68 -2.84
CA CYS A 178 19.18 1.16 -1.51
C CYS A 178 19.58 2.31 -0.56
N PRO A 179 18.90 2.52 0.57
CA PRO A 179 19.23 3.60 1.51
C PRO A 179 20.57 3.39 2.22
N HIS A 180 21.13 2.17 2.18
CA HIS A 180 22.41 1.85 2.80
C HIS A 180 23.60 2.01 1.85
N CYS A 181 23.47 1.58 0.59
CA CYS A 181 24.60 1.54 -0.34
C CYS A 181 24.39 2.39 -1.61
N GLY A 182 23.23 3.02 -1.78
CA GLY A 182 22.91 3.90 -2.91
C GLY A 182 22.75 3.20 -4.26
N LYS A 183 23.03 1.90 -4.35
CA LYS A 183 22.86 1.12 -5.59
C LYS A 183 21.40 1.03 -5.97
N ALA A 184 21.15 1.01 -7.29
CA ALA A 184 19.83 0.79 -7.82
C ALA A 184 19.30 -0.56 -7.36
N MET A 185 18.11 -0.57 -6.76
CA MET A 185 17.42 -1.78 -6.38
C MET A 185 16.76 -2.38 -7.62
N LEU A 186 17.18 -3.59 -7.98
CA LEU A 186 16.60 -4.35 -9.08
C LEU A 186 15.64 -5.39 -8.51
N LEU A 187 14.46 -5.51 -9.13
CA LEU A 187 13.59 -6.65 -8.87
C LEU A 187 14.22 -7.87 -9.53
N PHE A 188 14.90 -8.70 -8.74
CA PHE A 188 15.65 -9.85 -9.23
C PHE A 188 14.71 -11.01 -9.55
N GLU A 189 13.97 -11.49 -8.56
CA GLU A 189 13.06 -12.64 -8.69
C GLU A 189 11.85 -12.48 -7.76
N LEU A 190 10.72 -13.03 -8.17
CA LEU A 190 9.50 -13.08 -7.38
C LEU A 190 9.28 -14.54 -6.97
N TYR A 191 9.12 -14.84 -5.68
CA TYR A 191 8.87 -16.21 -5.21
C TYR A 191 7.45 -16.37 -4.68
N TYR A 192 6.85 -17.53 -4.94
CA TYR A 192 5.61 -17.95 -4.33
C TYR A 192 5.67 -19.44 -3.96
N ASN A 193 5.30 -19.75 -2.71
CA ASN A 193 5.38 -21.11 -2.17
C ASN A 193 6.74 -21.78 -2.46
N HIS A 194 7.83 -21.04 -2.22
CA HIS A 194 9.21 -21.47 -2.48
C HIS A 194 9.57 -21.77 -3.95
N LYS A 195 8.70 -21.42 -4.91
CA LYS A 195 8.98 -21.54 -6.35
C LYS A 195 9.20 -20.15 -6.96
N PRO A 196 10.24 -19.98 -7.79
CA PRO A 196 10.43 -18.73 -8.53
C PRO A 196 9.30 -18.55 -9.54
N ILE A 197 8.85 -17.31 -9.69
CA ILE A 197 7.89 -16.85 -10.69
C ILE A 197 8.67 -16.04 -11.71
N SER A 198 8.63 -16.49 -12.98
CA SER A 198 9.29 -15.80 -14.08
C SER A 198 8.70 -14.41 -14.30
N LEU A 199 9.53 -13.38 -14.12
CA LEU A 199 9.17 -11.99 -14.40
C LEU A 199 8.96 -11.74 -15.91
N GLN A 200 9.72 -12.44 -16.76
CA GLN A 200 9.60 -12.39 -18.21
C GLN A 200 8.23 -12.89 -18.69
N GLU A 201 7.83 -14.05 -18.17
CA GLU A 201 6.56 -14.68 -18.53
C GLU A 201 5.35 -13.84 -18.07
N LEU A 202 5.50 -13.14 -16.93
CA LEU A 202 4.52 -12.16 -16.44
C LEU A 202 4.43 -10.93 -17.34
N TYR A 203 5.57 -10.40 -17.80
CA TYR A 203 5.65 -9.25 -18.69
C TYR A 203 5.02 -9.55 -20.05
N GLU A 204 5.40 -10.66 -20.69
CA GLU A 204 4.91 -11.07 -22.01
C GLU A 204 3.39 -11.28 -22.00
N ARG A 205 2.86 -11.93 -20.95
CA ARG A 205 1.41 -12.12 -20.76
C ARG A 205 0.64 -10.84 -20.47
N SER A 206 1.26 -9.86 -19.81
CA SER A 206 0.64 -8.55 -19.59
C SER A 206 0.58 -7.75 -20.88
N LYS A 207 1.64 -7.82 -21.70
CA LYS A 207 1.73 -7.15 -23.01
C LYS A 207 0.70 -7.72 -24.00
N ALA A 208 0.49 -9.04 -23.99
CA ALA A 208 -0.48 -9.72 -24.84
C ALA A 208 -1.97 -9.38 -24.58
N LYS A 209 -2.29 -8.66 -23.49
CA LYS A 209 -3.67 -8.21 -23.19
C LYS A 209 -3.97 -6.80 -23.70
N HIS A 210 -2.96 -6.16 -24.29
CA HIS A 210 -3.01 -4.78 -24.79
C HIS A 210 -2.63 -4.71 -26.28
N LEU A 211 -2.50 -5.88 -26.92
CA LEU A 211 -2.52 -6.12 -28.36
C LEU A 211 -3.84 -6.82 -28.68
#